data_AF-A0A8T4DTX6-F1
#
_entry.id   AF-A0A8T4DTX6-F1
#
_cell.length_a   1.000
_cell.length_b   1.000
_cell.length_c   1.000
_cell.angle_alpha   90.00
_cell.angle_beta   90.00
_cell.angle_gamma   90.00
#
_symmetry.space_group_name_H-M   'P 1'
#
loop_
_entity.id
_entity.type
_entity.pdbx_description
1 polymer ?
#
loop_
_entity_poly.entity_id
_entity_poly.type
_entity_poly.pdbx_seq_one_letter_code
_entity_poly.pdbx_strand_id
1 'polypeptide(L)'
;IAEQQRESDESEVFSQKEEPLESSVDFLPVESPEPAVETFSRRHDWDARRSQRKKEKEAKKLKKIELKKSKKKTRFSDQEAAQSFTEQPLLFEQVEETPVVTELIHSIEPAPVLVDYNVFSGIESIDEKTAEILYKNGYFSVENIKDATIDDLVSIRGIKRKLAKQIKREIEQKLITSEKTEFTPIKHKTTKKRGKEKHTDSTEWESESAREKNSAPTSPPACIYQGFILYRRTFKRHDKKNKTVHFFSKVKPDVGQPCQLPKGYQIAVNHKTGIPYLKKNRK
;
A
#
# COMPACT_ATOMS: atom_id res chain seq x y z
N ILE A 1 22.76 25.44 43.12
CA ILE A 1 22.88 24.15 43.83
C ILE A 1 23.07 23.10 42.72
N ALA A 2 24.30 23.06 42.18
CA ALA A 2 25.30 22.03 42.49
C ALA A 2 24.86 20.66 41.94
N GLU A 3 25.51 20.15 40.90
CA GLU A 3 26.58 19.15 41.06
C GLU A 3 27.19 18.79 39.70
N GLN A 4 28.45 18.43 39.77
CA GLN A 4 29.47 18.44 38.75
C GLN A 4 30.20 17.10 38.90
N GLN A 5 30.30 16.29 37.85
CA GLN A 5 31.22 15.14 37.73
C GLN A 5 31.25 14.77 36.24
N ARG A 6 32.30 14.99 35.44
CA ARG A 6 33.75 14.74 35.54
C ARG A 6 34.08 13.26 35.33
N GLU A 7 35.16 13.05 34.57
CA GLU A 7 35.93 11.81 34.33
C GLU A 7 35.41 10.89 33.22
N SER A 8 36.23 10.30 32.34
CA SER A 8 37.65 10.43 32.00
C SER A 8 37.92 9.38 30.91
N ASP A 9 38.96 9.60 30.09
CA ASP A 9 40.08 8.67 29.78
C ASP A 9 39.74 7.18 29.54
N GLU A 10 40.35 6.41 28.66
CA GLU A 10 41.56 6.44 27.87
C GLU A 10 41.53 5.05 27.20
N SER A 11 42.02 4.92 25.97
CA SER A 11 42.85 3.77 25.59
C SER A 11 43.32 3.95 24.15
N GLU A 12 44.47 4.60 24.07
CA GLU A 12 45.50 4.24 23.10
C GLU A 12 45.62 2.71 22.99
N VAL A 13 45.66 2.20 21.75
CA VAL A 13 46.43 0.98 21.47
C VAL A 13 47.38 1.29 20.32
N PHE A 14 48.60 1.52 20.76
CA PHE A 14 49.87 1.44 20.07
C PHE A 14 50.00 0.12 19.28
N SER A 15 50.44 0.21 18.02
CA SER A 15 51.36 -0.78 17.44
C SER A 15 52.07 -0.14 16.24
N GLN A 16 53.21 0.46 16.55
CA GLN A 16 54.35 0.50 15.65
C GLN A 16 54.69 -0.93 15.21
N LYS A 17 55.28 -1.11 14.01
CA LYS A 17 56.62 -1.69 13.83
C LYS A 17 56.85 -2.17 12.38
N GLU A 18 57.88 -1.57 11.79
CA GLU A 18 58.87 -2.11 10.83
C GLU A 18 58.52 -2.28 9.34
N GLU A 19 59.07 -1.34 8.55
CA GLU A 19 59.84 -1.68 7.34
C GLU A 19 61.09 -2.51 7.71
N PRO A 20 61.56 -3.37 6.80
CA PRO A 20 62.84 -2.99 6.16
C PRO A 20 62.97 -3.39 4.67
N LEU A 21 63.72 -2.52 3.98
CA LEU A 21 64.82 -2.78 3.04
C LEU A 21 64.66 -3.76 1.86
N GLU A 22 64.92 -3.16 0.71
CA GLU A 22 65.48 -3.68 -0.54
C GLU A 22 66.32 -4.96 -0.40
N SER A 23 66.06 -5.95 -1.26
CA SER A 23 67.11 -6.78 -1.82
C SER A 23 66.71 -7.27 -3.21
N SER A 24 67.39 -6.72 -4.21
CA SER A 24 67.48 -7.27 -5.56
C SER A 24 68.18 -8.63 -5.49
N VAL A 25 67.50 -9.69 -5.91
CA VAL A 25 68.13 -10.99 -6.19
C VAL A 25 67.57 -11.52 -7.50
N ASP A 26 68.48 -11.75 -8.44
CA ASP A 26 68.26 -12.29 -9.77
C ASP A 26 67.49 -13.61 -9.74
N PHE A 27 66.37 -13.64 -10.48
CA PHE A 27 65.53 -14.82 -10.64
C PHE A 27 66.11 -15.69 -11.77
N LEU A 28 66.79 -16.76 -11.40
CA LEU A 28 66.97 -17.92 -12.28
C LEU A 28 65.65 -18.68 -12.42
N PRO A 29 65.27 -19.17 -13.61
CA PRO A 29 64.06 -19.96 -13.80
C PRO A 29 64.30 -21.38 -13.26
N VAL A 30 63.92 -21.60 -12.00
CA VAL A 30 63.80 -22.96 -11.42
C VAL A 30 62.38 -23.45 -11.71
N GLU A 31 62.29 -24.55 -12.45
CA GLU A 31 61.07 -25.32 -12.69
C GLU A 31 60.41 -25.70 -11.36
N SER A 32 59.36 -24.96 -11.02
CA SER A 32 58.55 -25.18 -9.83
C SER A 32 57.47 -26.23 -10.13
N PRO A 33 57.32 -27.28 -9.31
CA PRO A 33 56.34 -28.33 -9.52
C PRO A 33 54.92 -27.77 -9.52
N GLU A 34 54.12 -28.21 -10.48
CA GLU A 34 52.77 -27.73 -10.76
C GLU A 34 51.91 -27.61 -9.48
N PRO A 35 51.30 -26.44 -9.23
CA PRO A 35 50.47 -26.24 -8.05
C PRO A 35 49.18 -27.06 -8.20
N ALA A 36 49.03 -28.07 -7.34
CA ALA A 36 47.80 -28.81 -7.18
C ALA A 36 46.64 -27.83 -6.92
N VAL A 37 45.74 -27.73 -7.90
CA VAL A 37 44.58 -26.83 -7.93
C VAL A 37 43.68 -26.99 -6.70
N GLU A 38 43.88 -26.09 -5.75
CA GLU A 38 43.18 -25.96 -4.46
C GLU A 38 41.74 -25.43 -4.66
N THR A 39 40.89 -26.24 -5.29
CA THR A 39 39.52 -25.87 -5.68
C THR A 39 38.50 -25.91 -4.53
N PHE A 40 38.90 -26.32 -3.32
CA PHE A 40 38.01 -26.46 -2.16
C PHE A 40 37.75 -25.16 -1.38
N SER A 41 38.57 -24.12 -1.56
CA SER A 41 38.46 -22.86 -0.78
C SER A 41 37.19 -22.05 -1.09
N ARG A 42 36.70 -22.09 -2.34
CA ARG A 42 35.61 -21.21 -2.81
C ARG A 42 34.23 -21.50 -2.20
N ARG A 43 34.01 -22.70 -1.66
CA ARG A 43 32.73 -23.05 -1.00
C ARG A 43 32.65 -22.50 0.44
N HIS A 44 33.74 -22.52 1.19
CA HIS A 44 33.77 -22.04 2.57
C HIS A 44 33.51 -20.53 2.67
N ASP A 45 34.03 -19.74 1.72
CA ASP A 45 33.76 -18.30 1.64
C ASP A 45 32.28 -17.95 1.46
N TRP A 46 31.53 -18.82 0.77
CA TRP A 46 30.13 -18.57 0.48
C TRP A 46 29.25 -18.73 1.73
N ASP A 47 29.52 -19.76 2.54
CA ASP A 47 28.81 -20.01 3.79
C ASP A 47 29.15 -18.98 4.87
N ALA A 48 30.40 -18.51 4.92
CA ALA A 48 30.81 -17.40 5.77
C ALA A 48 30.03 -16.11 5.41
N ARG A 49 29.97 -15.76 4.12
CA ARG A 49 29.19 -14.59 3.63
C ARG A 49 27.69 -14.73 3.90
N ARG A 50 27.12 -15.93 3.78
CA ARG A 50 25.70 -16.19 4.06
C ARG A 50 25.39 -16.02 5.54
N SER A 51 26.26 -16.53 6.40
CA SER A 51 26.15 -16.39 7.85
C SER A 51 26.28 -14.94 8.30
N GLN A 52 27.23 -14.19 7.72
CA GLN A 52 27.40 -12.76 7.98
C GLN A 52 26.15 -11.95 7.58
N ARG A 53 25.58 -12.21 6.38
CA ARG A 53 24.33 -11.56 5.94
C ARG A 53 23.13 -11.90 6.82
N LYS A 54 23.09 -13.09 7.42
CA LYS A 54 22.03 -13.48 8.36
C LYS A 54 22.16 -12.69 9.67
N LYS A 55 23.36 -12.65 10.26
CA LYS A 55 23.67 -11.85 11.46
C LYS A 55 23.38 -10.36 11.24
N GLU A 56 23.76 -9.81 10.09
CA GLU A 56 23.48 -8.41 9.73
C GLU A 56 21.98 -8.11 9.64
N LYS A 57 21.19 -9.02 9.06
CA LYS A 57 19.72 -8.88 8.99
C LYS A 57 19.07 -8.95 10.37
N GLU A 58 19.56 -9.81 11.26
CA GLU A 58 19.08 -9.91 12.63
C GLU A 58 19.43 -8.65 13.44
N ALA A 59 20.66 -8.14 13.33
CA ALA A 59 21.06 -6.86 13.93
C ALA A 59 20.20 -5.69 13.42
N LYS A 60 19.91 -5.63 12.12
CA LYS A 60 19.00 -4.61 11.54
C LYS A 60 17.57 -4.74 12.07
N LYS A 61 17.08 -5.96 12.30
CA LYS A 61 15.75 -6.18 12.93
C LYS A 61 15.73 -5.69 14.37
N LEU A 62 16.76 -5.97 15.16
CA LEU A 62 16.85 -5.52 16.55
C LEU A 62 16.91 -3.99 16.65
N LYS A 63 17.77 -3.33 15.87
CA LYS A 63 17.84 -1.86 15.80
C LYS A 63 16.48 -1.24 15.43
N LYS A 64 15.72 -1.87 14.52
CA LYS A 64 14.38 -1.39 14.13
C LYS A 64 13.34 -1.55 15.26
N ILE A 65 13.46 -2.59 16.08
CA ILE A 65 12.58 -2.79 17.25
C ILE A 65 12.90 -1.74 18.32
N GLU A 66 14.18 -1.49 18.58
CA GLU A 66 14.63 -0.50 19.54
C GLU A 66 14.20 0.92 19.16
N LEU A 67 14.38 1.31 17.89
CA LEU A 67 13.90 2.59 17.36
C LEU A 67 12.37 2.75 17.47
N LYS A 68 11.62 1.65 17.31
CA LYS A 68 10.16 1.67 17.51
C LYS A 68 9.78 1.82 18.99
N LYS A 69 10.55 1.22 19.91
CA LYS A 69 10.33 1.37 21.36
C LYS A 69 10.63 2.80 21.81
N SER A 70 11.75 3.39 21.38
CA SER A 70 12.08 4.78 21.72
C SER A 70 11.04 5.77 21.18
N LYS A 71 10.61 5.62 19.91
CA LYS A 71 9.55 6.46 19.33
C LYS A 71 8.18 6.29 20.01
N LYS A 72 7.88 5.12 20.59
CA LYS A 72 6.66 4.92 21.37
C LYS A 72 6.77 5.59 22.75
N LYS A 73 7.94 5.55 23.37
CA LYS A 73 8.20 6.20 24.67
C LYS A 73 8.10 7.73 24.57
N THR A 74 8.66 8.35 23.52
CA THR A 74 8.53 9.80 23.31
C THR A 74 7.08 10.22 23.13
N ARG A 75 6.30 9.51 22.32
CA ARG A 75 4.85 9.79 22.14
C ARG A 75 4.03 9.67 23.42
N PHE A 76 4.44 8.81 24.36
CA PHE A 76 3.75 8.67 25.64
C PHE A 76 4.12 9.82 26.59
N SER A 77 5.40 10.21 26.62
CA SER A 77 5.87 11.38 27.37
C SER A 77 5.23 12.69 26.90
N ASP A 78 5.06 12.86 25.59
CA ASP A 78 4.42 14.06 25.02
C ASP A 78 2.93 14.14 25.38
N GLN A 79 2.26 12.99 25.57
CA GLN A 79 0.85 12.94 26.03
C GLN A 79 0.71 13.26 27.52
N GLU A 80 1.62 12.79 28.37
CA GLU A 80 1.62 13.12 29.80
C GLU A 80 1.90 14.61 30.03
N ALA A 81 2.81 15.21 29.28
CA ALA A 81 3.10 16.65 29.36
C ALA A 81 1.93 17.54 28.89
N ALA A 82 1.09 17.06 27.97
CA ALA A 82 -0.10 17.79 27.52
C ALA A 82 -1.27 17.71 28.52
N GLN A 83 -1.33 16.67 29.35
CA GLN A 83 -2.39 16.53 30.36
C GLN A 83 -2.13 17.35 31.63
N SER A 84 -0.87 17.66 31.96
CA SER A 84 -0.53 18.41 33.17
C SER A 84 -0.71 19.93 33.09
N PHE A 85 -1.12 20.49 31.93
CA PHE A 85 -1.27 21.94 31.75
C PHE A 85 -2.72 22.46 31.85
N THR A 86 -3.70 21.60 32.17
CA THR A 86 -5.14 21.97 32.17
C THR A 86 -5.80 21.93 33.56
N GLU A 87 -5.02 21.89 34.63
CA GLU A 87 -5.54 22.07 36.00
C GLU A 87 -5.01 23.37 36.60
N GLN A 88 -5.50 24.51 36.10
CA GLN A 88 -5.61 25.69 36.95
C GLN A 88 -7.05 25.76 37.49
N PRO A 89 -7.24 25.84 38.82
CA PRO A 89 -8.55 26.04 39.40
C PRO A 89 -9.02 27.46 39.06
N LEU A 90 -10.03 27.56 38.19
CA LEU A 90 -10.75 28.81 37.98
C LEU A 90 -11.46 29.18 39.28
N LEU A 91 -10.95 30.22 39.92
CA LEU A 91 -11.62 30.98 40.97
C LEU A 91 -12.95 31.51 40.41
N PHE A 92 -14.05 31.03 40.99
CA PHE A 92 -15.38 31.58 40.80
C PHE A 92 -15.42 33.00 41.38
N GLU A 93 -15.52 33.99 40.49
CA GLU A 93 -15.80 35.37 40.86
C GLU A 93 -17.32 35.53 41.01
N GLN A 94 -17.75 35.83 42.24
CA GLN A 94 -19.14 36.15 42.57
C GLN A 94 -19.50 37.47 41.90
N VAL A 95 -20.50 37.45 41.01
CA VAL A 95 -21.13 38.66 40.48
C VAL A 95 -22.62 38.62 40.81
N GLU A 96 -23.05 39.75 41.35
CA GLU A 96 -24.33 40.03 41.99
C GLU A 96 -25.57 39.93 41.11
N GLU A 97 -26.68 39.95 41.82
CA GLU A 97 -28.07 39.62 41.52
C GLU A 97 -28.72 40.53 40.45
N THR A 98 -29.45 39.92 39.52
CA THR A 98 -30.69 40.51 38.96
C THR A 98 -31.76 39.43 38.77
N PRO A 99 -33.05 39.72 39.10
CA PRO A 99 -34.13 38.74 39.02
C PRO A 99 -34.86 38.83 37.67
N VAL A 100 -34.62 37.89 36.76
CA VAL A 100 -35.41 37.74 35.52
C VAL A 100 -35.70 36.26 35.22
N VAL A 101 -36.93 35.86 35.55
CA VAL A 101 -37.74 34.77 34.98
C VAL A 101 -36.99 33.47 34.62
N THR A 102 -36.83 32.62 35.63
CA THR A 102 -36.47 31.21 35.51
C THR A 102 -37.62 30.40 34.91
N GLU A 103 -37.68 30.32 33.58
CA GLU A 103 -38.45 29.26 32.91
C GLU A 103 -37.70 27.93 33.04
N LEU A 104 -38.23 27.14 33.95
CA LEU A 104 -38.19 25.69 34.12
C LEU A 104 -37.81 24.90 32.85
N ILE A 105 -36.50 24.79 32.57
CA ILE A 105 -35.96 23.79 31.64
C ILE A 105 -36.15 22.43 32.31
N HIS A 106 -37.29 21.82 32.03
CA HIS A 106 -37.59 20.46 32.43
C HIS A 106 -36.48 19.55 31.92
N SER A 107 -35.84 18.84 32.84
CA SER A 107 -35.14 17.59 32.57
C SER A 107 -36.11 16.64 31.87
N ILE A 108 -36.18 16.74 30.55
CA ILE A 108 -36.85 15.77 29.71
C ILE A 108 -35.97 14.53 29.78
N GLU A 109 -36.35 13.56 30.62
CA GLU A 109 -35.80 12.21 30.52
C GLU A 109 -35.92 11.80 29.05
N PRO A 110 -34.80 11.54 28.36
CA PRO A 110 -34.86 11.15 26.96
C PRO A 110 -35.68 9.87 26.89
N ALA A 111 -36.82 9.94 26.21
CA ALA A 111 -37.68 8.80 26.00
C ALA A 111 -36.82 7.62 25.54
N PRO A 112 -37.05 6.40 26.08
CA PRO A 112 -36.26 5.24 25.71
C PRO A 112 -36.36 5.04 24.19
N VAL A 113 -35.29 5.39 23.49
CA VAL A 113 -35.23 5.25 22.03
C VAL A 113 -35.29 3.76 21.75
N LEU A 114 -36.40 3.31 21.19
CA LEU A 114 -36.60 1.92 20.81
C LEU A 114 -35.61 1.63 19.68
N VAL A 115 -34.58 0.85 19.99
CA VAL A 115 -33.47 0.57 19.07
C VAL A 115 -33.90 -0.53 18.11
N ASP A 116 -33.91 -0.24 16.81
CA ASP A 116 -34.18 -1.25 15.78
C ASP A 116 -32.94 -2.13 15.55
N TYR A 117 -32.82 -3.22 16.30
CA TYR A 117 -31.71 -4.19 16.18
C TYR A 117 -31.68 -4.92 14.82
N ASN A 118 -32.82 -4.97 14.13
CA ASN A 118 -32.97 -5.69 12.86
C ASN A 118 -32.04 -5.14 11.77
N VAL A 119 -31.66 -3.86 11.84
CA VAL A 119 -30.75 -3.23 10.88
C VAL A 119 -29.37 -3.90 10.87
N PHE A 120 -28.94 -4.46 12.01
CA PHE A 120 -27.64 -5.11 12.15
C PHE A 120 -27.70 -6.64 12.16
N SER A 121 -28.88 -7.24 12.00
CA SER A 121 -29.13 -8.69 12.05
C SER A 121 -28.37 -9.54 11.02
N GLY A 122 -27.58 -8.90 10.16
CA GLY A 122 -26.68 -9.58 9.24
C GLY A 122 -25.22 -9.70 9.71
N ILE A 123 -24.79 -9.04 10.78
CA ILE A 123 -23.36 -8.96 11.10
C ILE A 123 -23.11 -9.77 12.36
N GLU A 124 -22.49 -10.94 12.23
CA GLU A 124 -22.24 -11.88 13.34
C GLU A 124 -21.36 -11.26 14.44
N SER A 125 -20.53 -10.28 14.08
CA SER A 125 -19.69 -9.52 15.02
C SER A 125 -20.44 -8.50 15.90
N ILE A 126 -21.72 -8.22 15.64
CA ILE A 126 -22.46 -7.17 16.35
C ILE A 126 -23.47 -7.83 17.29
N ASP A 127 -23.10 -7.87 18.58
CA ASP A 127 -24.01 -8.21 19.66
C ASP A 127 -25.04 -7.09 19.90
N GLU A 128 -26.16 -7.40 20.55
CA GLU A 128 -27.21 -6.44 20.94
C GLU A 128 -26.66 -5.24 21.72
N LYS A 129 -25.76 -5.49 22.67
CA LYS A 129 -25.10 -4.44 23.46
C LYS A 129 -24.22 -3.55 22.59
N THR A 130 -23.55 -4.14 21.60
CA THR A 130 -22.70 -3.41 20.67
C THR A 130 -23.55 -2.56 19.73
N ALA A 131 -24.71 -3.08 19.29
CA ALA A 131 -25.69 -2.32 18.52
C ALA A 131 -26.20 -1.10 19.29
N GLU A 132 -26.57 -1.23 20.57
CA GLU A 132 -26.98 -0.08 21.40
C GLU A 132 -25.88 0.98 21.51
N ILE A 133 -24.63 0.55 21.69
CA ILE A 133 -23.48 1.44 21.75
C ILE A 133 -23.33 2.19 20.41
N LEU A 134 -23.49 1.53 19.27
CA LEU A 134 -23.44 2.14 17.95
C LEU A 134 -24.58 3.16 17.74
N TYR A 135 -25.80 2.81 18.13
CA TYR A 135 -26.98 3.69 18.08
C TYR A 135 -26.79 4.96 18.90
N LYS A 136 -26.29 4.82 20.14
CA LYS A 136 -25.98 5.97 21.02
C LYS A 136 -24.93 6.92 20.44
N ASN A 137 -24.08 6.44 19.52
CA ASN A 137 -23.05 7.23 18.85
C ASN A 137 -23.46 7.69 17.44
N GLY A 138 -24.73 7.55 17.05
CA GLY A 138 -25.25 8.05 15.78
C GLY A 138 -25.09 7.10 14.58
N TYR A 139 -24.72 5.84 14.81
CA TYR A 139 -24.63 4.82 13.76
C TYR A 139 -25.93 4.03 13.69
N PHE A 140 -26.87 4.52 12.89
CA PHE A 140 -28.21 3.93 12.74
C PHE A 140 -28.31 2.91 11.60
N SER A 141 -27.33 2.84 10.71
CA SER A 141 -27.41 2.03 9.49
C SER A 141 -26.06 1.43 9.10
N VAL A 142 -26.11 0.33 8.34
CA VAL A 142 -24.92 -0.38 7.84
C VAL A 142 -24.06 0.52 6.95
N GLU A 143 -24.69 1.43 6.21
CA GLU A 143 -24.02 2.43 5.36
C GLU A 143 -23.20 3.43 6.19
N ASN A 144 -23.75 3.95 7.29
CA ASN A 144 -23.01 4.84 8.19
C ASN A 144 -21.74 4.17 8.74
N ILE A 145 -21.80 2.87 9.07
CA ILE A 145 -20.64 2.11 9.56
C ILE A 145 -19.61 1.87 8.45
N LYS A 146 -20.05 1.72 7.20
CA LYS A 146 -19.17 1.56 6.03
C LYS A 146 -18.32 2.81 5.82
N ASP A 147 -18.95 3.98 5.90
CA ASP A 147 -18.32 5.28 5.67
C ASP A 147 -17.43 5.72 6.85
N ALA A 148 -17.79 5.34 8.08
CA ALA A 148 -16.99 5.59 9.29
C ALA A 148 -15.56 5.09 9.16
N THR A 149 -14.56 5.79 9.72
CA THR A 149 -13.20 5.22 9.74
C THR A 149 -13.06 4.15 10.83
N ILE A 150 -12.02 3.32 10.74
CA ILE A 150 -11.73 2.33 11.81
C ILE A 150 -11.47 3.04 13.14
N ASP A 151 -10.86 4.23 13.11
CA ASP A 151 -10.52 4.96 14.32
C ASP A 151 -11.76 5.61 14.96
N ASP A 152 -12.74 6.06 14.16
CA ASP A 152 -14.03 6.54 14.68
C ASP A 152 -14.75 5.43 15.44
N LEU A 153 -14.82 4.22 14.88
CA LEU A 153 -15.41 3.07 15.59
C LEU A 153 -14.63 2.68 16.85
N VAL A 154 -13.32 2.90 16.89
CA VAL A 154 -12.48 2.60 18.07
C VAL A 154 -12.61 3.66 19.17
N SER A 155 -12.95 4.90 18.82
CA SER A 155 -13.20 5.96 19.81
C SER A 155 -14.43 5.67 20.66
N ILE A 156 -15.33 4.80 20.18
CA ILE A 156 -16.52 4.38 20.91
C ILE A 156 -16.14 3.43 22.05
N ARG A 157 -16.46 3.84 23.28
CA ARG A 157 -16.18 3.04 24.49
C ARG A 157 -16.83 1.66 24.39
N GLY A 158 -16.00 0.61 24.47
CA GLY A 158 -16.42 -0.79 24.39
C GLY A 158 -16.03 -1.48 23.09
N ILE A 159 -15.73 -0.73 22.03
CA ILE A 159 -15.34 -1.29 20.73
C ILE A 159 -13.82 -1.35 20.61
N LYS A 160 -13.27 -2.57 20.66
CA LYS A 160 -11.83 -2.79 20.44
C LYS A 160 -11.51 -2.70 18.95
N ARG A 161 -10.29 -2.26 18.61
CA ARG A 161 -9.80 -2.19 17.22
C ARG A 161 -9.88 -3.50 16.42
N LYS A 162 -9.82 -4.66 17.08
CA LYS A 162 -10.02 -5.95 16.41
C LYS A 162 -11.48 -6.12 15.95
N LEU A 163 -12.43 -5.80 16.82
CA LEU A 163 -13.86 -5.89 16.57
C LEU A 163 -14.29 -4.88 15.49
N ALA A 164 -13.83 -3.63 15.56
CA ALA A 164 -14.08 -2.62 14.51
C ALA A 164 -13.63 -3.09 13.11
N LYS A 165 -12.46 -3.73 13.02
CA LYS A 165 -11.98 -4.31 11.76
C LYS A 165 -12.81 -5.50 11.29
N GLN A 166 -13.33 -6.29 12.22
CA GLN A 166 -14.15 -7.45 11.91
C GLN A 166 -15.51 -7.02 11.35
N ILE A 167 -16.17 -6.07 12.02
CA ILE A 167 -17.42 -5.45 11.54
C ILE A 167 -17.26 -4.93 10.11
N LYS A 168 -16.22 -4.13 9.83
CA LYS A 168 -15.99 -3.60 8.47
C LYS A 168 -15.83 -4.70 7.42
N ARG A 169 -15.08 -5.76 7.74
CA ARG A 169 -14.88 -6.89 6.83
C ARG A 169 -16.17 -7.63 6.54
N GLU A 170 -16.99 -7.88 7.55
CA GLU A 170 -18.27 -8.56 7.38
C GLU A 170 -19.24 -7.71 6.53
N ILE A 171 -19.28 -6.39 6.75
CA ILE A 171 -20.09 -5.47 5.92
C ILE A 171 -19.63 -5.50 4.46
N GLU A 172 -18.32 -5.38 4.20
CA GLU A 172 -17.78 -5.46 2.84
C GLU A 172 -18.11 -6.80 2.17
N GLN A 173 -18.00 -7.92 2.90
CA GLN A 173 -18.35 -9.24 2.40
C GLN A 173 -19.84 -9.38 2.07
N LYS A 174 -20.72 -8.79 2.89
CA LYS A 174 -22.16 -8.80 2.62
C LYS A 174 -22.53 -8.01 1.39
N LEU A 175 -21.93 -6.84 1.19
CA LEU A 175 -22.13 -6.03 -0.02
C LEU A 175 -21.68 -6.80 -1.28
N ILE A 176 -20.52 -7.46 -1.22
CA ILE A 176 -20.04 -8.30 -2.33
C ILE A 176 -21.00 -9.46 -2.61
N THR A 177 -21.61 -10.04 -1.57
CA THR A 177 -22.53 -11.17 -1.72
C THR A 177 -23.87 -10.73 -2.29
N SER A 178 -24.43 -9.60 -1.85
CA SER A 178 -25.69 -9.06 -2.36
C SER A 178 -25.58 -8.58 -3.80
N GLU A 179 -24.47 -7.94 -4.19
CA GLU A 179 -24.24 -7.51 -5.57
C GLU A 179 -24.10 -8.72 -6.53
N LYS A 180 -23.59 -9.85 -6.04
CA LYS A 180 -23.37 -11.05 -6.86
C LYS A 180 -24.66 -11.78 -7.21
N THR A 181 -25.70 -11.66 -6.38
CA THR A 181 -26.96 -12.38 -6.58
C THR A 181 -27.86 -11.80 -7.68
N GLU A 182 -27.58 -10.61 -8.19
CA GLU A 182 -28.44 -9.98 -9.21
C GLU A 182 -27.95 -10.19 -10.66
N PHE A 183 -26.81 -10.85 -10.88
CA PHE A 183 -26.33 -11.12 -12.22
C PHE A 183 -27.07 -12.32 -12.84
N THR A 184 -28.32 -12.11 -13.23
CA THR A 184 -29.02 -13.05 -14.11
C THR A 184 -28.31 -13.04 -15.46
N PRO A 185 -27.77 -14.17 -15.93
CA PRO A 185 -27.12 -14.22 -17.23
C PRO A 185 -28.17 -13.94 -18.30
N ILE A 186 -28.13 -12.74 -18.88
CA ILE A 186 -28.89 -12.40 -20.07
C ILE A 186 -28.47 -13.43 -21.13
N LYS A 187 -29.36 -14.38 -21.43
CA LYS A 187 -29.15 -15.39 -22.46
C LYS A 187 -29.15 -14.68 -23.82
N HIS A 188 -27.99 -14.18 -24.24
CA HIS A 188 -27.81 -13.63 -25.58
C HIS A 188 -27.95 -14.78 -26.58
N LYS A 189 -29.11 -14.86 -27.23
CA LYS A 189 -29.36 -15.78 -28.35
C LYS A 189 -28.46 -15.33 -29.51
N THR A 190 -27.42 -16.11 -29.81
CA THR A 190 -26.54 -15.87 -30.94
C THR A 190 -27.25 -16.27 -32.24
N THR A 191 -27.79 -15.30 -32.97
CA THR A 191 -28.27 -15.52 -34.34
C THR A 191 -27.08 -15.50 -35.29
N LYS A 192 -26.74 -16.68 -35.80
CA LYS A 192 -25.68 -16.97 -36.76
C LYS A 192 -26.12 -16.46 -38.16
N LYS A 193 -25.87 -15.18 -38.49
CA LYS A 193 -26.10 -14.66 -39.85
C LYS A 193 -24.81 -14.75 -40.67
N ARG A 194 -24.75 -15.78 -41.53
CA ARG A 194 -23.85 -15.85 -42.69
C ARG A 194 -24.22 -14.71 -43.65
N GLY A 195 -23.24 -13.93 -44.08
CA GLY A 195 -23.35 -12.98 -45.18
C GLY A 195 -22.01 -12.88 -45.90
N LYS A 196 -22.00 -13.34 -47.16
CA LYS A 196 -20.92 -13.26 -48.16
C LYS A 196 -21.05 -11.93 -48.94
N GLU A 197 -19.97 -11.61 -49.69
CA GLU A 197 -19.93 -10.78 -50.93
C GLU A 197 -20.07 -9.24 -50.76
N LYS A 198 -19.39 -8.33 -51.48
CA LYS A 198 -18.46 -8.24 -52.64
C LYS A 198 -17.62 -6.94 -52.45
N HIS A 199 -16.31 -6.90 -52.74
CA HIS A 199 -15.66 -6.42 -53.98
C HIS A 199 -16.29 -5.19 -54.67
N THR A 200 -15.64 -4.03 -54.58
CA THR A 200 -15.53 -3.04 -55.67
C THR A 200 -14.25 -2.22 -55.50
N ASP A 201 -13.30 -2.47 -56.41
CA ASP A 201 -12.26 -1.52 -56.81
C ASP A 201 -12.88 -0.34 -57.57
N SER A 202 -12.10 0.74 -57.68
CA SER A 202 -12.29 1.96 -58.48
C SER A 202 -12.92 3.12 -57.72
N THR A 203 -12.10 4.11 -57.40
CA THR A 203 -12.29 5.50 -57.86
C THR A 203 -10.97 6.24 -57.64
N GLU A 204 -10.20 6.35 -58.71
CA GLU A 204 -9.22 7.42 -58.93
C GLU A 204 -9.97 8.76 -58.86
N TRP A 205 -9.45 9.71 -58.07
CA TRP A 205 -9.52 11.13 -58.40
C TRP A 205 -8.25 11.83 -57.89
N GLU A 206 -7.54 12.41 -58.85
CA GLU A 206 -6.48 13.41 -58.69
C GLU A 206 -7.05 14.77 -58.20
N SER A 207 -6.11 15.65 -57.86
CA SER A 207 -6.21 17.11 -57.76
C SER A 207 -6.31 17.74 -56.36
N GLU A 208 -5.13 17.86 -55.77
CA GLU A 208 -4.51 19.07 -55.21
C GLU A 208 -5.37 20.24 -54.69
N SER A 209 -5.03 20.63 -53.45
CA SER A 209 -4.59 21.98 -53.03
C SER A 209 -5.41 22.61 -51.90
N ALA A 210 -4.80 22.64 -50.71
CA ALA A 210 -4.68 23.83 -49.85
C ALA A 210 -4.10 23.41 -48.50
N ARG A 211 -3.13 24.19 -48.03
CA ARG A 211 -2.40 24.02 -46.78
C ARG A 211 -3.34 24.06 -45.57
N GLU A 212 -3.62 22.91 -44.97
CA GLU A 212 -3.94 22.83 -43.55
C GLU A 212 -2.87 21.99 -42.85
N LYS A 213 -2.27 22.60 -41.83
CA LYS A 213 -1.26 22.00 -40.96
C LYS A 213 -1.91 20.92 -40.09
N ASN A 214 -2.30 19.80 -40.70
CA ASN A 214 -2.71 18.60 -40.00
C ASN A 214 -1.45 17.88 -39.54
N SER A 215 -0.98 18.26 -38.35
CA SER A 215 0.04 17.54 -37.60
C SER A 215 -0.47 16.11 -37.36
N ALA A 216 -0.11 15.19 -38.26
CA ALA A 216 -0.41 13.78 -38.11
C ALA A 216 0.17 13.29 -36.78
N PRO A 217 -0.65 12.87 -35.80
CA PRO A 217 -0.11 12.06 -34.72
C PRO A 217 0.08 10.66 -35.30
N THR A 218 1.24 10.43 -35.92
CA THR A 218 1.74 9.11 -36.33
C THR A 218 2.10 8.28 -35.09
N SER A 219 1.18 8.20 -34.12
CA SER A 219 1.34 7.31 -32.98
C SER A 219 0.98 5.89 -33.44
N PRO A 220 1.85 4.91 -33.20
CA PRO A 220 1.57 3.52 -33.56
C PRO A 220 0.21 3.06 -32.99
N PRO A 221 -0.62 2.33 -33.76
CA PRO A 221 -1.94 1.92 -33.31
C PRO A 221 -1.84 1.13 -32.01
N ALA A 222 -2.64 1.52 -31.01
CA ALA A 222 -2.69 0.87 -29.72
C ALA A 222 -3.18 -0.58 -29.87
N CYS A 223 -2.62 -1.50 -29.09
CA CYS A 223 -3.11 -2.88 -29.09
C CYS A 223 -4.45 -2.97 -28.35
N ILE A 224 -5.51 -3.37 -29.05
CA ILE A 224 -6.86 -3.55 -28.51
C ILE A 224 -7.21 -5.04 -28.54
N TYR A 225 -7.68 -5.58 -27.41
CA TYR A 225 -8.12 -6.97 -27.28
C TYR A 225 -9.43 -7.03 -26.49
N GLN A 226 -10.52 -7.48 -27.11
CA GLN A 226 -11.84 -7.61 -26.48
C GLN A 226 -12.30 -6.33 -25.75
N GLY A 227 -12.04 -5.17 -26.34
CA GLY A 227 -12.37 -3.86 -25.75
C GLY A 227 -11.41 -3.39 -24.64
N PHE A 228 -10.36 -4.15 -24.32
CA PHE A 228 -9.27 -3.70 -23.47
C PHE A 228 -8.15 -3.10 -24.32
N ILE A 229 -7.61 -1.97 -23.88
CA ILE A 229 -6.48 -1.28 -24.52
C ILE A 229 -5.21 -1.55 -23.70
N LEU A 230 -4.10 -1.87 -24.37
CA LEU A 230 -2.81 -2.06 -23.72
C LEU A 230 -2.14 -0.71 -23.42
N TYR A 231 -1.95 -0.44 -22.14
CA TYR A 231 -1.22 0.73 -21.64
C TYR A 231 0.16 0.36 -21.11
N ARG A 232 1.10 1.30 -21.21
CA ARG A 232 2.44 1.24 -20.65
C ARG A 232 2.62 2.33 -19.61
N ARG A 233 3.05 1.96 -18.40
CA ARG A 233 3.40 2.89 -17.33
C ARG A 233 4.79 2.60 -16.80
N THR A 234 5.61 3.64 -16.68
CA THR A 234 6.94 3.59 -16.06
C THR A 234 6.86 4.09 -14.61
N PHE A 235 7.54 3.41 -13.69
CA PHE A 235 7.69 3.86 -12.31
C PHE A 235 9.14 3.72 -11.83
N LYS A 236 9.56 4.65 -10.99
CA LYS A 236 10.86 4.63 -10.33
C LYS A 236 10.81 3.66 -9.16
N ARG A 237 11.67 2.64 -9.14
CA ARG A 237 11.89 1.82 -7.93
C ARG A 237 12.91 2.49 -7.02
N HIS A 238 12.95 2.06 -5.75
CA HIS A 238 13.94 2.48 -4.76
C HIS A 238 15.39 2.30 -5.26
N ASP A 239 15.63 1.29 -6.11
CA ASP A 239 16.94 1.00 -6.71
C ASP A 239 17.36 1.98 -7.83
N LYS A 240 16.70 3.15 -7.94
CA LYS A 240 16.85 4.18 -9.00
C LYS A 240 16.62 3.70 -10.45
N LYS A 241 16.37 2.41 -10.68
CA LYS A 241 16.04 1.87 -12.01
C LYS A 241 14.57 2.05 -12.33
N ASN A 242 14.28 2.54 -13.53
CA ASN A 242 12.92 2.62 -14.05
C ASN A 242 12.42 1.22 -14.41
N LYS A 243 11.22 0.87 -13.95
CA LYS A 243 10.52 -0.34 -14.40
C LYS A 243 9.30 0.04 -15.20
N THR A 244 9.09 -0.68 -16.29
CA THR A 244 7.96 -0.52 -17.18
C THR A 244 6.99 -1.66 -16.93
N VAL A 245 5.74 -1.34 -16.61
CA VAL A 245 4.65 -2.31 -16.53
C VAL A 245 3.69 -2.04 -17.67
N HIS A 246 3.28 -3.12 -18.32
CA HIS A 246 2.26 -3.13 -19.34
C HIS A 246 1.00 -3.76 -18.73
N PHE A 247 -0.15 -3.12 -18.93
CA PHE A 247 -1.41 -3.58 -18.38
C PHE A 247 -2.56 -3.26 -19.33
N PHE A 248 -3.60 -4.07 -19.28
CA PHE A 248 -4.81 -3.88 -20.08
C PHE A 248 -5.88 -3.17 -19.25
N SER A 249 -6.56 -2.18 -19.84
CA SER A 249 -7.68 -1.48 -19.21
C SER A 249 -8.75 -1.13 -20.25
N LYS A 250 -10.02 -1.18 -19.86
CA LYS A 250 -11.15 -0.67 -20.67
C LYS A 250 -11.28 0.85 -20.58
N VAL A 251 -10.95 1.40 -19.40
CA VAL A 251 -11.02 2.84 -19.10
C VAL A 251 -9.63 3.45 -19.22
N LYS A 252 -9.56 4.67 -19.76
CA LYS A 252 -8.30 5.42 -19.86
C LYS A 252 -7.75 5.68 -18.45
N PRO A 253 -6.54 5.19 -18.11
CA PRO A 253 -5.94 5.44 -16.82
C PRO A 253 -5.46 6.90 -16.73
N ASP A 254 -5.39 7.42 -15.51
CA ASP A 254 -4.81 8.73 -15.21
C ASP A 254 -3.32 8.80 -15.61
N VAL A 255 -2.59 7.71 -15.38
CA VAL A 255 -1.17 7.60 -15.73
C VAL A 255 -0.93 6.40 -16.63
N GLY A 256 -0.47 6.66 -17.85
CA GLY A 256 -0.05 5.63 -18.81
C GLY A 256 -0.29 6.07 -20.25
N GLN A 257 0.51 5.55 -21.18
CA GLN A 257 0.33 5.79 -22.62
C GLN A 257 -0.13 4.50 -23.30
N PRO A 258 -1.09 4.57 -24.25
CA PRO A 258 -1.45 3.41 -25.05
C PRO A 258 -0.24 2.95 -25.87
N CYS A 259 -0.08 1.64 -26.03
CA CYS A 259 1.10 1.09 -26.67
C CYS A 259 0.80 -0.18 -27.48
N GLN A 260 1.73 -0.52 -28.37
CA GLN A 260 1.71 -1.77 -29.12
C GLN A 260 2.17 -2.95 -28.26
N LEU A 261 1.82 -4.15 -28.72
CA LEU A 261 2.24 -5.41 -28.12
C LEU A 261 3.79 -5.54 -28.19
N PRO A 262 4.49 -5.71 -27.06
CA PRO A 262 5.95 -5.90 -27.08
C PRO A 262 6.36 -7.17 -27.82
N LYS A 263 7.46 -7.10 -28.58
CA LYS A 263 8.00 -8.26 -29.30
C LYS A 263 8.30 -9.41 -28.33
N GLY A 264 7.86 -10.63 -28.68
CA GLY A 264 8.07 -11.83 -27.86
C GLY A 264 7.04 -12.06 -26.74
N TYR A 265 5.93 -11.33 -26.75
CA TYR A 265 4.81 -11.53 -25.85
C TYR A 265 3.55 -11.94 -26.62
N GLN A 266 2.71 -12.77 -26.00
CA GLN A 266 1.38 -13.14 -26.46
C GLN A 266 0.33 -12.67 -25.45
N ILE A 267 -0.86 -12.33 -25.93
CA ILE A 267 -2.00 -11.99 -25.07
C ILE A 267 -2.67 -13.29 -24.62
N ALA A 268 -2.84 -13.45 -23.31
CA ALA A 268 -3.60 -14.53 -22.69
C ALA A 268 -4.72 -13.93 -21.83
N VAL A 269 -5.77 -14.70 -21.55
CA VAL A 269 -6.90 -14.24 -20.71
C VAL A 269 -6.90 -15.01 -19.41
N ASN A 270 -6.98 -14.30 -18.28
CA ASN A 270 -7.11 -14.96 -16.99
C ASN A 270 -8.53 -15.53 -16.86
N HIS A 271 -8.67 -16.85 -16.77
CA HIS A 271 -9.97 -17.52 -16.68
C HIS A 271 -10.82 -17.10 -15.46
N LYS A 272 -10.19 -16.65 -14.38
CA LYS A 272 -10.91 -16.24 -13.16
C LYS A 272 -11.49 -14.83 -13.26
N THR A 273 -10.74 -13.90 -13.86
CA THR A 273 -11.10 -12.47 -13.88
C THR A 273 -11.58 -12.00 -15.24
N GLY A 274 -11.35 -12.76 -16.31
CA GLY A 274 -11.57 -12.33 -17.69
C GLY A 274 -10.62 -11.24 -18.18
N ILE A 275 -9.64 -10.83 -17.37
CA ILE A 275 -8.73 -9.73 -17.70
C ILE A 275 -7.57 -10.27 -18.57
N PRO A 276 -7.31 -9.66 -19.73
CA PRO A 276 -6.18 -10.03 -20.56
C PRO A 276 -4.85 -9.64 -19.91
N TYR A 277 -3.82 -10.46 -20.11
CA TYR A 277 -2.47 -10.26 -19.60
C TYR A 277 -1.42 -10.68 -20.63
N LEU A 278 -0.22 -10.12 -20.52
CA LEU A 278 0.90 -10.47 -21.39
C LEU A 278 1.65 -11.69 -20.86
N LYS A 279 1.75 -12.73 -21.68
CA LYS A 279 2.54 -13.94 -21.44
C LYS A 279 3.81 -13.89 -22.30
N LYS A 280 4.98 -14.08 -21.68
CA LYS A 280 6.25 -14.12 -22.41
C LYS A 280 6.35 -15.43 -23.19
N ASN A 281 6.67 -15.35 -24.47
CA ASN A 281 6.96 -16.53 -25.28
C ASN A 281 8.34 -17.06 -24.89
N ARG A 282 8.40 -18.31 -24.42
CA ARG A 282 9.65 -19.06 -24.34
C ARG A 282 9.88 -19.66 -25.72
N LYS A 283 10.60 -18.93 -26.57
CA LYS A 283 11.26 -19.53 -27.72
C LYS A 283 12.58 -20.13 -27.25
#